data_AF-A0A4V6JHM0-F1
#
_entry.id   AF-A0A4V6JHM0-F1
#
_cell.length_a   1.000
_cell.length_b   1.000
_cell.length_c   1.000
_cell.angle_alpha   90.00
_cell.angle_beta   90.00
_cell.angle_gamma   90.00
#
_symmetry.space_group_name_H-M   'P 1'
#
loop_
_entity.id
_entity.type
_entity.pdbx_description
1 polymer ?
#
loop_
_entity_poly.entity_id
_entity_poly.type
_entity_poly.pdbx_seq_one_letter_code
_entity_poly.pdbx_strand_id
1 'polypeptide(L)'
;MIHSLYSNKEIFLRELISNASDAADKLRFRALSKPELYEGDGELRVRVSFDKENRTLTIADNGIGMTRDEAIDHLGTIAKSGTKAFLQSMGSDQAKDSQLIGQFGVGFYSAFIVADKVTVRTRAAGESAENGVFWESHGEGEYTVADITKSRSRHRDHPAPARRGRRFPQRLARALHHQQIF
;
A
#
# COMPACT_ATOMS: atom_id res chain seq x y z
N MET A 1 18.86 0.94 13.27
CA MET A 1 17.81 0.01 13.77
C MET A 1 17.26 -0.93 12.69
N ILE A 2 17.12 -0.50 11.43
CA ILE A 2 16.60 -1.33 10.31
C ILE A 2 17.55 -2.50 9.97
N HIS A 3 18.87 -2.29 10.04
CA HIS A 3 19.87 -3.30 9.67
C HIS A 3 19.95 -4.51 10.61
N SER A 4 19.51 -4.41 11.86
CA SER A 4 19.63 -5.48 12.86
C SER A 4 18.42 -6.42 12.91
N LEU A 5 17.28 -6.05 12.33
CA LEU A 5 16.04 -6.84 12.39
C LEU A 5 15.86 -7.81 11.21
N TYR A 6 16.63 -7.66 10.14
CA TYR A 6 16.39 -8.41 8.90
C TYR A 6 17.68 -8.84 8.22
N SER A 7 18.20 -10.00 8.65
CA SER A 7 19.35 -10.66 8.00
C SER A 7 19.02 -11.19 6.61
N ASN A 8 17.73 -11.41 6.32
CA ASN A 8 17.25 -11.91 5.04
C ASN A 8 16.49 -10.83 4.27
N LYS A 9 17.12 -10.32 3.22
CA LYS A 9 16.60 -9.25 2.35
C LYS A 9 15.34 -9.64 1.58
N GLU A 10 14.93 -10.91 1.58
CA GLU A 10 13.71 -11.36 0.91
C GLU A 10 12.44 -11.16 1.75
N ILE A 11 12.59 -10.89 3.05
CA ILE A 11 11.46 -10.75 3.99
C ILE A 11 10.54 -9.58 3.61
N PHE A 12 11.08 -8.49 3.05
CA PHE A 12 10.27 -7.31 2.72
C PHE A 12 9.13 -7.64 1.75
N LEU A 13 9.37 -8.51 0.76
CA LEU A 13 8.38 -8.84 -0.25
C LEU A 13 7.23 -9.62 0.38
N ARG A 14 7.53 -10.56 1.29
CA ARG A 14 6.53 -11.27 2.08
C ARG A 14 5.67 -10.29 2.88
N GLU A 15 6.29 -9.40 3.64
CA GLU A 15 5.57 -8.45 4.50
C GLU A 15 4.64 -7.52 3.70
N LEU A 16 5.12 -7.02 2.57
CA LEU A 16 4.33 -6.09 1.75
C LEU A 16 3.20 -6.81 1.00
N ILE A 17 3.42 -8.04 0.53
CA ILE A 17 2.35 -8.87 -0.06
C ILE A 17 1.31 -9.21 1.01
N SER A 18 1.73 -9.54 2.24
CA SER A 18 0.81 -9.78 3.35
C SER A 18 -0.03 -8.54 3.67
N ASN A 19 0.56 -7.34 3.70
CA ASN A 19 -0.19 -6.09 3.91
C ASN A 19 -1.20 -5.83 2.78
N ALA A 20 -0.82 -6.11 1.53
CA ALA A 20 -1.70 -5.99 0.37
C ALA A 20 -2.88 -6.99 0.43
N SER A 21 -2.61 -8.23 0.86
CA SER A 21 -3.64 -9.24 1.11
C SER A 21 -4.59 -8.82 2.23
N ASP A 22 -4.07 -8.33 3.36
CA ASP A 22 -4.88 -7.82 4.46
C ASP A 22 -5.81 -6.68 4.00
N ALA A 23 -5.33 -5.81 3.09
CA ALA A 23 -6.15 -4.74 2.53
C ALA A 23 -7.29 -5.28 1.64
N ALA A 24 -7.03 -6.33 0.86
CA ALA A 24 -8.05 -7.02 0.07
C ALA A 24 -9.10 -7.68 0.97
N ASP A 25 -8.68 -8.39 2.01
CA ASP A 25 -9.60 -9.07 2.94
C ASP A 25 -10.47 -8.08 3.73
N LYS A 26 -9.90 -6.94 4.15
CA LYS A 26 -10.68 -5.85 4.77
C LYS A 26 -11.76 -5.31 3.84
N LEU A 27 -11.44 -5.14 2.56
CA LEU A 27 -12.42 -4.71 1.57
C LEU A 27 -13.51 -5.77 1.39
N ARG A 28 -13.11 -7.04 1.24
CA ARG A 28 -14.03 -8.17 1.12
C ARG A 28 -15.02 -8.21 2.28
N PHE A 29 -14.53 -8.05 3.50
CA PHE A 29 -15.35 -8.02 4.71
C PHE A 29 -16.31 -6.83 4.71
N ARG A 30 -15.83 -5.61 4.48
CA ARG A 30 -16.68 -4.40 4.45
C ARG A 30 -17.77 -4.50 3.36
N ALA A 31 -17.43 -5.11 2.23
CA ALA A 31 -18.34 -5.28 1.12
C ALA A 31 -19.44 -6.33 1.35
N LEU A 32 -19.35 -7.16 2.41
CA LEU A 32 -20.46 -8.02 2.83
C LEU A 32 -21.70 -7.20 3.22
N SER A 33 -21.51 -6.01 3.79
CA SER A 33 -22.59 -5.08 4.16
C SER A 33 -22.74 -3.91 3.21
N LYS A 34 -21.70 -3.58 2.43
CA LYS A 34 -21.67 -2.45 1.49
C LYS A 34 -21.06 -2.85 0.13
N PRO A 35 -21.79 -3.62 -0.71
CA PRO A 35 -21.26 -4.15 -1.97
C PRO A 35 -20.75 -3.06 -2.94
N GLU A 36 -21.27 -1.84 -2.85
CA GLU A 36 -20.85 -0.68 -3.61
C GLU A 36 -19.36 -0.32 -3.43
N LEU A 37 -18.74 -0.77 -2.32
CA LEU A 37 -17.31 -0.58 -2.07
C LEU A 37 -16.41 -1.32 -3.07
N TYR A 38 -16.93 -2.26 -3.86
CA TYR A 38 -16.19 -2.83 -4.98
C TYR A 38 -16.09 -1.88 -6.18
N GLU A 39 -16.94 -0.85 -6.28
CA GLU A 39 -16.97 0.13 -7.39
C GLU A 39 -16.89 -0.55 -8.79
N GLY A 40 -17.50 -1.73 -8.94
CA GLY A 40 -17.49 -2.51 -10.17
C GLY A 40 -16.26 -3.41 -10.41
N ASP A 41 -15.32 -3.52 -9.47
CA ASP A 41 -14.18 -4.46 -9.51
C ASP A 41 -14.18 -5.33 -8.24
N GLY A 42 -14.83 -6.50 -8.33
CA GLY A 42 -14.88 -7.49 -7.25
C GLY A 42 -13.74 -8.51 -7.28
N GLU A 43 -12.87 -8.47 -8.29
CA GLU A 43 -11.77 -9.42 -8.46
C GLU A 43 -10.55 -8.93 -7.67
N LEU A 44 -10.53 -9.24 -6.38
CA LEU A 44 -9.43 -8.82 -5.49
C LEU A 44 -8.12 -9.49 -5.87
N ARG A 45 -7.06 -8.69 -6.01
CA ARG A 45 -5.76 -9.16 -6.50
C ARG A 45 -4.61 -8.32 -5.95
N VAL A 46 -3.45 -8.96 -5.80
CA VAL A 46 -2.16 -8.31 -5.54
C VAL A 46 -1.28 -8.53 -6.76
N ARG A 47 -0.70 -7.47 -7.31
CA ARG A 47 0.19 -7.48 -8.47
C ARG A 47 1.58 -7.00 -8.07
N VAL A 48 2.59 -7.74 -8.49
CA VAL A 48 4.00 -7.36 -8.30
C VAL A 48 4.61 -7.11 -9.68
N SER A 49 5.20 -5.94 -9.88
CA SER A 49 5.84 -5.57 -11.13
C SER A 49 7.19 -4.90 -10.90
N PHE A 50 8.11 -5.06 -11.85
CA PHE A 50 9.44 -4.48 -11.78
C PHE A 50 9.75 -3.70 -13.06
N ASP A 51 10.15 -2.45 -12.89
CA ASP A 51 10.67 -1.61 -13.96
C ASP A 51 12.19 -1.57 -13.85
N LYS A 52 12.87 -2.20 -14.82
CA LYS A 52 14.33 -2.29 -14.84
C LYS A 52 15.01 -0.96 -15.16
N GLU A 53 14.39 -0.14 -16.00
CA GLU A 53 14.96 1.15 -16.42
C GLU A 53 14.93 2.14 -15.25
N ASN A 54 13.79 2.20 -14.55
CA ASN A 54 13.60 3.07 -13.40
C ASN A 54 14.06 2.44 -12.07
N ARG A 55 14.39 1.14 -12.08
CA ARG A 55 14.80 0.35 -10.90
C ARG A 55 13.76 0.42 -9.77
N THR A 56 12.52 0.18 -10.15
CA THR A 56 11.34 0.33 -9.30
C THR A 56 10.64 -1.01 -9.16
N LEU A 57 10.28 -1.39 -7.93
CA LEU A 57 9.47 -2.58 -7.65
C LEU A 57 8.12 -2.12 -7.11
N THR A 58 7.05 -2.40 -7.82
CA THR A 58 5.69 -2.05 -7.42
C THR A 58 4.95 -3.26 -6.89
N ILE A 59 4.27 -3.07 -5.75
CA ILE A 59 3.23 -3.95 -5.24
C ILE A 59 1.94 -3.13 -5.26
N ALA A 60 0.93 -3.65 -5.94
CA ALA A 60 -0.34 -2.97 -6.12
C ALA A 60 -1.48 -3.93 -5.78
N ASP A 61 -2.38 -3.48 -4.91
CA ASP A 61 -3.67 -4.12 -4.64
C ASP A 61 -4.84 -3.23 -5.07
N ASN A 62 -6.02 -3.84 -5.09
CA ASN A 62 -7.31 -3.16 -5.23
C ASN A 62 -8.16 -3.29 -3.95
N GLY A 63 -7.51 -3.43 -2.80
CA GLY A 63 -8.11 -3.57 -1.48
C GLY A 63 -8.72 -2.27 -0.94
N ILE A 64 -8.87 -2.21 0.38
CA ILE A 64 -9.63 -1.16 1.07
C ILE A 64 -9.01 0.24 0.95
N GLY A 65 -7.70 0.32 0.72
CA GLY A 65 -6.96 1.58 0.68
C GLY A 65 -6.87 2.27 2.04
N MET A 66 -6.51 3.54 2.03
CA MET A 66 -6.39 4.39 3.23
C MET A 66 -6.86 5.80 2.92
N THR A 67 -7.47 6.46 3.90
CA THR A 67 -7.67 7.91 3.93
C THR A 67 -6.35 8.63 4.24
N ARG A 68 -6.36 9.97 4.20
CA ARG A 68 -5.20 10.78 4.56
C ARG A 68 -4.78 10.54 6.01
N ASP A 69 -5.74 10.54 6.91
CA ASP A 69 -5.50 10.36 8.34
C ASP A 69 -4.98 8.95 8.62
N GLU A 70 -5.54 7.93 7.97
CA GLU A 70 -5.03 6.55 8.08
C GLU A 70 -3.61 6.42 7.50
N ALA A 71 -3.28 7.13 6.42
CA ALA A 71 -1.92 7.12 5.87
C ALA A 71 -0.92 7.78 6.83
N ILE A 72 -1.28 8.92 7.44
CA ILE A 72 -0.47 9.58 8.47
C ILE A 72 -0.28 8.65 9.68
N ASP A 73 -1.38 8.05 10.13
CA ASP A 73 -1.41 7.30 11.38
C ASP A 73 -0.73 5.93 11.26
N HIS A 74 -1.03 5.17 10.20
CA HIS A 74 -0.52 3.82 9.97
C HIS A 74 0.87 3.78 9.34
N LEU A 75 1.23 4.74 8.49
CA LEU A 75 2.55 4.77 7.83
C LEU A 75 3.53 5.70 8.52
N GLY A 76 3.06 6.72 9.24
CA GLY A 76 3.90 7.69 9.93
C GLY A 76 4.31 7.28 11.35
N THR A 77 3.63 6.29 11.94
CA THR A 77 3.92 5.81 13.31
C THR A 77 4.48 4.39 13.27
N ILE A 78 5.68 4.19 13.81
CA ILE A 78 6.26 2.85 13.95
C ILE A 78 5.43 2.04 14.95
N ALA A 79 5.18 0.76 14.62
CA ALA A 79 4.45 -0.20 15.45
C ALA A 79 2.94 0.10 15.63
N LYS A 80 2.34 0.85 14.70
CA LYS A 80 0.88 1.00 14.61
C LYS A 80 0.33 0.22 13.42
N SER A 81 -0.57 -0.74 13.68
CA SER A 81 -1.18 -1.58 12.64
C SER A 81 -2.65 -1.26 12.44
N GLY A 82 -3.00 -0.80 11.24
CA GLY A 82 -4.41 -0.69 10.82
C GLY A 82 -5.11 -2.06 10.74
N THR A 83 -4.37 -3.17 10.56
CA THR A 83 -4.93 -4.53 10.61
C THR A 83 -5.36 -4.90 12.02
N LYS A 84 -4.53 -4.59 13.02
CA LYS A 84 -4.88 -4.80 14.43
C LYS A 84 -6.09 -3.96 14.83
N ALA A 85 -6.12 -2.68 14.45
CA ALA A 85 -7.25 -1.80 14.73
C ALA A 85 -8.55 -2.33 14.09
N PHE A 86 -8.47 -2.84 12.85
CA PHE A 86 -9.60 -3.46 12.18
C PHE A 86 -10.11 -4.72 12.90
N LEU A 87 -9.22 -5.63 13.31
CA LEU A 87 -9.59 -6.82 14.09
C LEU A 87 -10.31 -6.46 15.40
N GLN A 88 -9.86 -5.41 16.09
CA GLN A 88 -10.50 -4.92 17.32
C GLN A 88 -11.88 -4.28 17.07
N SER A 89 -12.12 -3.76 15.86
CA SER A 89 -13.42 -3.20 15.47
C SER A 89 -14.45 -4.27 15.08
N MET A 90 -14.02 -5.52 14.90
CA MET A 90 -14.91 -6.65 14.59
C MET A 90 -15.44 -7.28 15.89
N GLY A 91 -16.64 -7.89 15.82
CA GLY A 91 -17.17 -8.69 16.93
C GLY A 91 -16.28 -9.90 17.23
N SER A 92 -16.29 -10.37 18.48
CA SER A 92 -15.37 -11.42 18.97
C SER A 92 -15.38 -12.73 18.17
N ASP A 93 -16.52 -13.09 17.57
CA ASP A 93 -16.63 -14.31 16.77
C ASP A 93 -16.13 -14.10 15.33
N GLN A 94 -16.38 -12.92 14.74
CA GLN A 94 -15.86 -12.57 13.40
C GLN A 94 -14.35 -12.36 13.39
N ALA A 95 -13.79 -11.90 14.51
CA ALA A 95 -12.34 -11.74 14.66
C ALA A 95 -11.61 -13.09 14.70
N LYS A 96 -12.24 -14.16 15.22
CA LYS A 96 -11.64 -15.51 15.30
C LYS A 96 -11.53 -16.20 13.94
N ASP A 97 -12.49 -15.93 13.05
CA ASP A 97 -12.49 -16.47 11.68
C ASP A 97 -11.63 -15.64 10.71
N SER A 98 -11.05 -14.53 11.18
CA SER A 98 -10.22 -13.65 10.37
C SER A 98 -8.80 -14.22 10.20
N GLN A 99 -8.34 -14.34 8.95
CA GLN A 99 -6.99 -14.82 8.60
C GLN A 99 -5.94 -13.71 8.48
N LEU A 100 -6.21 -12.52 9.03
CA LEU A 100 -5.36 -11.34 8.90
C LEU A 100 -4.02 -11.48 9.66
N ILE A 101 -2.90 -11.18 8.98
CA ILE A 101 -1.54 -11.50 9.46
C ILE A 101 -0.79 -10.26 9.97
N GLY A 102 -1.01 -9.08 9.38
CA GLY A 102 -0.19 -7.87 9.57
C GLY A 102 -0.42 -7.10 10.88
N GLN A 103 -0.41 -7.76 12.04
CA GLN A 103 -0.87 -7.16 13.31
C GLN A 103 0.16 -6.26 14.03
N PHE A 104 1.44 -6.37 13.67
CA PHE A 104 2.52 -5.68 14.39
C PHE A 104 2.83 -4.26 13.89
N GLY A 105 2.44 -3.90 12.66
CA GLY A 105 2.61 -2.54 12.14
C GLY A 105 4.07 -2.14 11.88
N VAL A 106 4.95 -3.13 11.69
CA VAL A 106 6.37 -2.91 11.39
C VAL A 106 6.77 -3.40 10.00
N GLY A 107 5.98 -4.31 9.39
CA GLY A 107 6.30 -4.94 8.12
C GLY A 107 6.45 -3.95 6.95
N PHE A 108 5.74 -2.82 6.97
CA PHE A 108 5.89 -1.76 5.96
C PHE A 108 7.32 -1.21 5.90
N TYR A 109 7.97 -0.99 7.05
CA TYR A 109 9.31 -0.40 7.13
C TYR A 109 10.41 -1.36 6.65
N SER A 110 10.12 -2.66 6.50
CA SER A 110 11.04 -3.60 5.87
C SER A 110 11.35 -3.23 4.41
N ALA A 111 10.52 -2.42 3.75
CA ALA A 111 10.80 -1.89 2.42
C ALA A 111 12.11 -1.08 2.36
N PHE A 112 12.48 -0.40 3.45
CA PHE A 112 13.73 0.38 3.53
C PHE A 112 15.00 -0.49 3.65
N ILE A 113 14.87 -1.81 3.74
CA ILE A 113 16.01 -2.74 3.63
C ILE A 113 16.56 -2.77 2.19
N VAL A 114 15.69 -2.55 1.21
CA VAL A 114 15.97 -2.71 -0.22
C VAL A 114 15.72 -1.45 -1.05
N ALA A 115 15.04 -0.46 -0.49
CA ALA A 115 14.71 0.79 -1.15
C ALA A 115 15.23 2.00 -0.36
N ASP A 116 15.85 2.93 -1.06
CA ASP A 116 16.30 4.21 -0.47
C ASP A 116 15.15 5.22 -0.36
N LYS A 117 14.01 4.93 -0.99
CA LYS A 117 12.78 5.72 -0.91
C LYS A 117 11.56 4.85 -1.16
N VAL A 118 10.58 5.00 -0.29
CA VAL A 118 9.26 4.37 -0.40
C VAL A 118 8.22 5.45 -0.67
N THR A 119 7.33 5.16 -1.60
CA THR A 119 6.15 5.98 -1.87
C THR A 119 4.89 5.16 -1.58
N VAL A 120 3.80 5.80 -1.18
CA VAL A 120 2.46 5.23 -1.09
C VAL A 120 1.49 6.14 -1.87
N ARG A 121 0.58 5.59 -2.68
CA ARG A 121 -0.43 6.20 -3.54
C ARG A 121 -1.71 5.41 -3.28
N THR A 122 -2.49 5.87 -2.33
CA THR A 122 -3.66 5.15 -1.81
C THR A 122 -4.92 5.99 -1.98
N ARG A 123 -6.07 5.33 -1.96
CA ARG A 123 -7.40 5.96 -1.88
C ARG A 123 -8.30 4.96 -1.19
N ALA A 124 -8.97 5.36 -0.12
CA ALA A 124 -9.95 4.49 0.53
C ALA A 124 -11.09 4.11 -0.42
N ALA A 125 -11.59 2.88 -0.32
CA ALA A 125 -12.75 2.44 -1.09
C ALA A 125 -13.98 3.27 -0.69
N GLY A 126 -14.79 3.67 -1.68
CA GLY A 126 -15.95 4.54 -1.46
C GLY A 126 -15.62 6.04 -1.41
N GLU A 127 -14.35 6.43 -1.41
CA GLU A 127 -13.94 7.83 -1.55
C GLU A 127 -13.87 8.29 -3.01
N SER A 128 -14.07 9.60 -3.21
CA SER A 128 -13.94 10.22 -4.53
C SER A 128 -12.51 10.06 -5.07
N ALA A 129 -12.34 10.09 -6.40
CA ALA A 129 -11.01 10.02 -7.00
C ALA A 129 -10.09 11.17 -6.56
N GLU A 130 -10.65 12.31 -6.14
CA GLU A 130 -9.88 13.49 -5.70
C GLU A 130 -9.28 13.32 -4.30
N ASN A 131 -9.83 12.40 -3.51
CA ASN A 131 -9.37 12.09 -2.14
C ASN A 131 -8.24 11.04 -2.11
N GLY A 132 -7.48 10.91 -3.21
CA GLY A 132 -6.30 10.08 -3.21
C GLY A 132 -5.17 10.72 -2.41
N VAL A 133 -4.30 9.89 -1.84
CA VAL A 133 -3.23 10.30 -0.95
C VAL A 133 -1.89 9.80 -1.49
N PHE A 134 -0.93 10.70 -1.58
CA PHE A 134 0.47 10.39 -1.83
C PHE A 134 1.26 10.56 -0.52
N TRP A 135 1.97 9.52 -0.12
CA TRP A 135 2.90 9.52 1.00
C TRP A 135 4.29 9.18 0.47
N GLU A 136 5.34 9.80 1.00
CA GLU A 136 6.72 9.52 0.59
C GLU A 136 7.68 9.66 1.77
N SER A 137 8.64 8.74 1.88
CA SER A 137 9.72 8.81 2.87
C SER A 137 11.01 8.17 2.36
N HIS A 138 12.12 8.65 2.90
CA HIS A 138 13.47 8.12 2.71
C HIS A 138 13.91 7.17 3.85
N GLY A 139 13.06 6.94 4.86
CA GLY A 139 13.39 6.08 6.00
C GLY A 139 14.26 6.75 7.07
N GLU A 140 14.46 8.06 6.97
CA GLU A 140 15.32 8.87 7.86
C GLU A 140 14.54 9.54 9.00
N GLY A 141 13.28 9.12 9.23
CA GLY A 141 12.42 9.65 10.30
C GLY A 141 11.41 10.71 9.86
N GLU A 142 11.56 11.25 8.64
CA GLU A 142 10.62 12.20 8.05
C GLU A 142 9.84 11.59 6.87
N TYR A 143 8.63 12.09 6.65
CA TYR A 143 7.80 11.75 5.50
C TYR A 143 6.96 12.96 5.06
N THR A 144 6.48 12.91 3.83
CA THR A 144 5.56 13.91 3.27
C THR A 144 4.23 13.29 2.89
N VAL A 145 3.16 14.07 2.96
CA VAL A 145 1.81 13.67 2.54
C VAL A 145 1.19 14.76 1.67
N ALA A 146 0.64 14.37 0.53
CA ALA A 146 -0.03 15.26 -0.42
C ALA A 146 -1.29 14.62 -0.98
N ASP A 147 -2.27 15.44 -1.35
CA ASP A 147 -3.46 14.98 -2.06
C ASP A 147 -3.13 14.73 -3.54
N ILE A 148 -3.72 13.68 -4.10
CA ILE A 148 -3.61 13.30 -5.50
C ILE A 148 -4.94 12.83 -6.04
N THR A 149 -5.18 13.05 -7.33
CA THR A 149 -6.28 12.35 -8.01
C THR A 149 -5.86 10.90 -8.29
N LYS A 150 -6.64 9.94 -7.80
CA LYS A 150 -6.45 8.51 -8.02
C LYS A 150 -7.79 7.84 -8.30
N SER A 151 -8.07 7.55 -9.57
CA SER A 151 -9.17 6.64 -9.93
C SER A 151 -8.82 5.20 -9.53
N ARG A 152 -9.84 4.38 -9.25
CA ARG A 152 -9.63 2.93 -9.17
C ARG A 152 -9.13 2.41 -10.51
N SER A 153 -8.13 1.54 -10.49
CA SER A 153 -7.61 0.85 -11.67
C SER A 153 -8.70 -0.03 -12.28
N ARG A 154 -9.45 0.49 -13.25
CA ARG A 154 -10.28 -0.36 -14.14
C ARG A 154 -9.33 -1.10 -15.08
N HIS A 155 -9.52 -2.39 -15.27
CA HIS A 155 -8.80 -3.26 -16.22
C HIS A 155 -8.71 -2.68 -17.65
N ARG A 156 -7.78 -1.77 -17.94
CA ARG A 156 -7.37 -1.38 -19.30
C ARG A 156 -5.87 -1.26 -19.48
N ASP A 157 -5.28 -2.26 -20.14
CA ASP A 157 -3.89 -2.41 -20.56
C ASP A 157 -3.29 -1.18 -21.28
N HIS A 158 -3.01 -0.08 -20.57
CA HIS A 158 -2.38 1.10 -21.18
C HIS A 158 -1.34 1.77 -20.26
N PRO A 159 -0.09 1.92 -20.74
CA PRO A 159 0.94 2.66 -20.02
C PRO A 159 0.56 4.16 -19.96
N ALA A 160 0.65 4.77 -18.78
CA ALA A 160 0.55 6.22 -18.67
C ALA A 160 1.74 6.91 -19.36
N PRO A 161 1.54 8.09 -19.96
CA PRO A 161 2.62 8.84 -20.58
C PRO A 161 3.63 9.31 -19.53
N ALA A 162 4.91 9.08 -19.81
CA ALA A 162 6.00 9.61 -19.02
C ALA A 162 5.87 11.13 -18.88
N ARG A 163 5.72 11.62 -17.65
CA ARG A 163 5.88 13.06 -17.36
C ARG A 163 7.34 13.43 -17.59
N ARG A 164 7.64 14.01 -18.76
CA ARG A 164 8.92 14.66 -19.04
C ARG A 164 9.10 15.83 -18.08
N GLY A 165 10.23 15.83 -17.36
CA GLY A 165 10.79 17.06 -16.78
C GLY A 165 10.74 17.16 -15.25
N ARG A 166 11.42 16.26 -14.53
CA ARG A 166 12.25 16.63 -13.36
C ARG A 166 13.46 15.69 -13.31
N ARG A 167 14.65 16.22 -13.55
CA ARG A 167 15.91 15.47 -13.36
C ARG A 167 16.16 15.35 -11.86
N PHE A 168 16.22 14.13 -11.34
CA PHE A 168 16.80 13.83 -10.03
C PHE A 168 18.11 13.05 -10.26
N PRO A 169 19.19 13.34 -9.53
CA PRO A 169 20.49 12.69 -9.72
C PRO A 169 20.45 11.20 -9.38
N GLN A 170 21.40 10.48 -9.97
CA GLN A 170 21.46 9.03 -10.12
C GLN A 170 21.84 8.28 -8.84
N ARG A 171 21.37 7.02 -8.79
CA ARG A 171 21.41 6.02 -7.70
C ARG A 171 20.34 6.22 -6.64
N LEU A 172 19.18 5.63 -6.89
CA LEU A 172 18.16 5.46 -5.86
C LEU A 172 17.23 4.31 -6.29
N ALA A 173 17.14 3.23 -5.49
CA ALA A 173 16.08 2.24 -5.66
C ALA A 173 14.79 2.87 -5.14
N ARG A 174 14.01 3.47 -6.05
CA ARG A 174 12.78 4.20 -5.76
C ARG A 174 11.55 3.36 -6.08
N ALA A 175 10.64 3.36 -5.10
CA ALA A 175 9.20 3.20 -5.18
C ALA A 175 8.63 1.78 -5.22
N LEU A 176 7.71 1.54 -4.28
CA LEU A 176 6.47 0.82 -4.49
C LEU A 176 5.42 1.87 -4.92
N HIS A 177 4.93 1.77 -6.16
CA HIS A 177 3.61 2.20 -6.65
C HIS A 177 3.64 2.47 -8.15
N HIS A 178 2.77 1.79 -8.88
CA HIS A 178 1.57 2.40 -9.46
C HIS A 178 0.59 1.28 -9.82
N GLN A 179 -0.67 1.48 -9.47
CA GLN A 179 -1.77 0.87 -10.22
C GLN A 179 -1.66 1.39 -11.67
N GLN A 180 -1.21 0.54 -12.59
CA GLN A 180 -1.56 0.62 -14.01
C GLN A 180 -1.16 -0.71 -14.68
N ILE A 181 -2.14 -1.60 -14.77
CA ILE A 181 -2.57 -2.39 -15.93
C ILE A 181 -1.47 -2.66 -16.99
N PHE A 182 -1.11 -3.90 -17.28
CA PHE A 182 -1.92 -4.95 -17.93
C PHE A 182 -2.88 -5.76 -17.02
#